data_AF-A0A0F9KJE4-F1
#
_entry.id   AF-A0A0F9KJE4-F1
#
_cell.length_a   1.000
_cell.length_b   1.000
_cell.length_c   1.000
_cell.angle_alpha   90.00
_cell.angle_beta   90.00
_cell.angle_gamma   90.00
#
_symmetry.space_group_name_H-M   'P 1'
#
loop_
_entity.id
_entity.type
_entity.pdbx_description
1 polymer ?
#
loop_
_entity_poly.entity_id
_entity_poly.type
_entity_poly.pdbx_seq_one_letter_code
_entity_poly.pdbx_strand_id
1 'polypeptide(L)'
;MGASVFDEDAIDLCCRLGTDFIKLATREQSNQALRESTQQFKGTIFRSVDFAKLDHYEPRMPREVTLACIPRYPTTMTSSLLDDMTQKLRGQHLPAPWGWSSHSVLFDDVVHATSLGARVIEKHLRLYKSDIEARWSINPGQWSVMERILKCL
;
A
#
# COMPACT_ATOMS: atom_id res chain seq x y z
N MET A 1 -12.45 -2.36 -9.92
CA MET A 1 -12.85 -2.36 -8.50
C MET A 1 -12.08 -3.45 -7.76
N GLY A 2 -11.68 -3.20 -6.53
CA GLY A 2 -10.97 -4.18 -5.70
C GLY A 2 -11.22 -3.94 -4.20
N ALA A 3 -10.77 -4.87 -3.37
CA ALA A 3 -11.01 -4.83 -1.93
C ALA A 3 -9.82 -5.38 -1.13
N SER A 4 -9.68 -4.93 0.11
CA SER A 4 -8.83 -5.61 1.08
C SER A 4 -9.53 -6.87 1.60
N VAL A 5 -8.82 -7.98 1.64
CA VAL A 5 -9.34 -9.27 2.12
C VAL A 5 -8.59 -9.71 3.37
N PHE A 6 -9.32 -10.37 4.28
CA PHE A 6 -8.82 -10.73 5.61
C PHE A 6 -9.12 -12.18 5.99
N ASP A 7 -9.84 -12.90 5.13
CA ASP A 7 -10.22 -14.30 5.25
C ASP A 7 -10.49 -14.90 3.86
N GLU A 8 -10.67 -16.22 3.80
CA GLU A 8 -10.90 -16.96 2.57
C GLU A 8 -12.27 -16.63 1.94
N ASP A 9 -13.29 -16.40 2.78
CA ASP A 9 -14.64 -16.03 2.33
C ASP A 9 -14.63 -14.71 1.54
N ALA A 10 -13.83 -13.73 1.97
CA ALA A 10 -13.64 -12.47 1.27
C ALA A 10 -12.91 -12.64 -0.07
N ILE A 11 -11.94 -13.57 -0.15
CA ILE A 11 -11.27 -13.91 -1.42
C ILE A 11 -12.28 -14.53 -2.39
N ASP A 12 -13.06 -15.52 -1.92
CA ASP A 12 -14.08 -16.19 -2.70
C ASP A 12 -15.14 -15.22 -3.22
N LEU A 13 -15.57 -14.27 -2.38
CA LEU A 13 -16.48 -13.21 -2.78
C LEU A 13 -15.88 -12.35 -3.90
N CYS A 14 -14.62 -11.93 -3.78
CA CYS A 14 -13.90 -11.18 -4.81
C CYS A 14 -13.78 -11.95 -6.13
N CYS A 15 -13.51 -13.26 -6.07
CA CYS A 15 -13.49 -14.15 -7.22
C CYS A 15 -14.86 -14.21 -7.92
N ARG A 16 -15.95 -14.41 -7.17
CA ARG A 16 -17.32 -14.49 -7.73
C ARG A 16 -17.77 -13.18 -8.36
N LEU A 17 -17.40 -12.05 -7.76
CA LEU A 17 -17.73 -10.71 -8.27
C LEU A 17 -16.83 -10.28 -9.42
N GLY A 18 -15.73 -11.00 -9.70
CA GLY A 18 -14.79 -10.67 -10.76
C GLY A 18 -14.06 -9.35 -10.52
N THR A 19 -13.63 -9.08 -9.28
CA THR A 19 -12.85 -7.86 -8.97
C THR A 19 -11.51 -7.85 -9.69
N ASP A 20 -10.99 -6.66 -10.00
CA ASP A 20 -9.71 -6.50 -10.74
C ASP A 20 -8.49 -6.79 -9.87
N PHE A 21 -8.58 -6.48 -8.58
CA PHE A 21 -7.51 -6.69 -7.62
C PHE A 21 -8.03 -6.99 -6.22
N ILE A 22 -7.18 -7.65 -5.43
CA ILE A 22 -7.33 -7.77 -3.98
C ILE A 22 -6.11 -7.19 -3.27
N LYS A 23 -6.29 -6.79 -2.01
CA LYS A 23 -5.24 -6.21 -1.18
C LYS A 23 -5.06 -7.01 0.12
N LEU A 24 -3.84 -7.45 0.38
CA LEU A 24 -3.42 -7.99 1.68
C LEU A 24 -2.81 -6.85 2.51
N ALA A 25 -3.39 -6.57 3.68
CA ALA A 25 -2.89 -5.54 4.58
C ALA A 25 -1.58 -5.95 5.25
N THR A 26 -0.82 -4.98 5.80
CA THR A 26 0.47 -5.25 6.47
C THR A 26 0.32 -6.22 7.64
N ARG A 27 -0.84 -6.24 8.31
CA ARG A 27 -1.14 -7.19 9.40
C ARG A 27 -1.20 -8.65 8.91
N GLU A 28 -1.49 -8.87 7.63
CA GLU A 28 -1.55 -10.20 7.01
C GLU A 28 -0.21 -10.60 6.37
N GLN A 29 0.86 -9.81 6.52
CA GLN A 29 2.15 -10.07 5.84
C GLN A 29 2.78 -11.43 6.19
N SER A 30 2.44 -11.98 7.35
CA SER A 30 2.90 -13.29 7.83
C SER A 30 1.79 -14.35 7.81
N ASN A 31 0.61 -14.03 7.27
CA ASN A 31 -0.51 -14.95 7.16
C ASN A 31 -0.38 -15.78 5.88
N GLN A 32 0.50 -16.79 5.94
CA GLN A 32 0.81 -17.62 4.78
C GLN A 32 -0.40 -18.40 4.25
N ALA A 33 -1.28 -18.86 5.14
CA ALA A 33 -2.51 -19.56 4.74
C ALA A 33 -3.42 -18.66 3.89
N LEU A 34 -3.74 -17.45 4.38
CA LEU A 34 -4.55 -16.50 3.61
C LEU A 34 -3.89 -16.14 2.28
N ARG A 35 -2.57 -15.95 2.28
CA ARG A 35 -1.80 -15.64 1.09
C ARG A 35 -1.84 -16.77 0.06
N GLU A 36 -1.72 -18.02 0.48
CA GLU A 36 -1.88 -19.18 -0.40
C GLU A 36 -3.30 -19.29 -0.96
N SER A 37 -4.31 -18.99 -0.15
CA SER A 37 -5.71 -18.93 -0.59
C SER A 37 -5.98 -17.86 -1.65
N THR A 38 -5.08 -16.88 -1.85
CA THR A 38 -5.18 -15.92 -2.98
C THR A 38 -4.81 -16.51 -4.33
N GLN A 39 -4.22 -17.71 -4.41
CA GLN A 39 -3.77 -18.29 -5.69
C GLN A 39 -4.91 -18.57 -6.68
N GLN A 40 -6.13 -18.79 -6.20
CA GLN A 40 -7.33 -18.90 -7.02
C GLN A 40 -7.78 -17.57 -7.65
N PHE A 41 -7.34 -16.43 -7.10
CA PHE A 41 -7.67 -15.11 -7.62
C PHE A 41 -6.88 -14.81 -8.89
N LYS A 42 -7.61 -14.40 -9.94
CA LYS A 42 -7.06 -14.19 -11.30
C LYS A 42 -6.50 -12.78 -11.52
N GLY A 43 -6.91 -11.81 -10.71
CA GLY A 43 -6.49 -10.41 -10.81
C GLY A 43 -5.15 -10.12 -10.13
N THR A 44 -4.85 -8.82 -9.97
CA THR A 44 -3.63 -8.37 -9.27
C THR A 44 -3.77 -8.51 -7.76
N ILE A 45 -2.70 -8.94 -7.10
CA ILE A 45 -2.66 -9.03 -5.65
C ILE A 45 -1.72 -7.93 -5.15
N PHE A 46 -2.26 -6.90 -4.52
CA PHE A 46 -1.42 -5.96 -3.78
C PHE A 46 -1.15 -6.53 -2.40
N ARG A 47 0.09 -6.46 -1.91
CA ARG A 47 0.40 -6.82 -0.52
C ARG A 47 1.22 -5.74 0.13
N SER A 48 0.83 -5.30 1.32
CA SER A 48 1.68 -4.39 2.10
C SER A 48 2.70 -5.16 2.91
N VAL A 49 3.92 -4.64 2.97
CA VAL A 49 5.00 -5.12 3.84
C VAL A 49 5.42 -3.99 4.76
N ASP A 50 5.67 -4.33 6.01
CA ASP A 50 6.20 -3.39 6.99
C ASP A 50 7.57 -2.87 6.51
N PHE A 51 7.67 -1.55 6.36
CA PHE A 51 8.87 -0.84 5.94
C PHE A 51 10.07 -1.17 6.82
N ALA A 52 9.85 -1.41 8.12
CA ALA A 52 10.91 -1.80 9.04
C ALA A 52 11.44 -3.23 8.79
N LYS A 53 10.72 -4.05 8.02
CA LYS A 53 11.03 -5.46 7.74
C LYS A 53 11.32 -5.74 6.28
N LEU A 54 11.60 -4.72 5.46
CA LEU A 54 11.87 -4.92 4.04
C LEU A 54 13.17 -5.71 3.76
N ASP A 55 14.07 -5.86 4.74
CA ASP A 55 15.23 -6.75 4.61
C ASP A 55 14.85 -8.24 4.80
N HIS A 56 13.69 -8.51 5.40
CA HIS A 56 13.28 -9.83 5.86
C HIS A 56 11.78 -10.03 5.64
N TYR A 57 11.36 -10.10 4.38
CA TYR A 57 9.97 -10.39 3.99
C TYR A 57 9.89 -11.53 3.00
N GLU A 58 8.73 -12.18 2.96
CA GLU A 58 8.50 -13.30 2.05
C GLU A 58 8.59 -12.85 0.58
N PRO A 59 9.32 -13.58 -0.28
CA PRO A 59 9.41 -13.27 -1.71
C PRO A 59 8.04 -13.18 -2.35
N ARG A 60 7.85 -12.24 -3.30
CA ARG A 60 6.55 -12.07 -3.97
C ARG A 60 6.15 -13.33 -4.77
N MET A 61 4.87 -13.68 -4.70
CA MET A 61 4.25 -14.70 -5.54
C MET A 61 3.88 -14.13 -6.92
N PRO A 62 3.56 -14.96 -7.92
CA PRO A 62 3.02 -14.48 -9.19
C PRO A 62 1.80 -13.57 -8.98
N ARG A 63 1.67 -12.54 -9.83
CA ARG A 63 0.61 -11.50 -9.76
C ARG A 63 0.67 -10.57 -8.54
N GLU A 64 1.62 -10.77 -7.62
CA GLU A 64 1.78 -9.86 -6.49
C GLU A 64 2.58 -8.60 -6.83
N VAL A 65 2.09 -7.48 -6.31
CA VAL A 65 2.80 -6.20 -6.25
C VAL A 65 3.02 -5.84 -4.78
N THR A 66 4.27 -5.60 -4.41
CA THR A 66 4.66 -5.26 -3.04
C THR A 66 4.51 -3.76 -2.81
N LEU A 67 3.75 -3.39 -1.77
CA LEU A 67 3.64 -2.03 -1.28
C LEU A 67 4.41 -1.90 0.04
N ALA A 68 5.47 -1.11 0.07
CA ALA A 68 6.10 -0.76 1.34
C ALA A 68 5.16 0.14 2.16
N CYS A 69 5.15 -0.04 3.48
CA CYS A 69 4.17 0.58 4.34
C CYS A 69 4.71 0.79 5.75
N ILE A 70 4.41 1.93 6.38
CA ILE A 70 4.63 2.12 7.81
C ILE A 70 3.27 1.90 8.50
N PRO A 71 3.08 0.80 9.27
CA PRO A 71 1.78 0.46 9.86
C PRO A 71 1.48 1.28 11.13
N ARG A 72 1.53 2.61 11.02
CA ARG A 72 1.27 3.57 12.12
C ARG A 72 0.25 4.60 11.67
N TYR A 73 -0.75 4.87 12.51
CA TYR A 73 -1.92 5.67 12.16
C TYR A 73 -2.12 6.83 13.15
N PRO A 74 -1.80 8.09 12.79
CA PRO A 74 -1.07 8.51 11.60
C PRO A 74 0.43 8.20 11.69
N THR A 75 1.06 8.05 10.53
CA THR A 75 2.53 8.07 10.42
C THR A 75 2.99 9.52 10.44
N THR A 76 3.87 9.86 11.39
CA THR A 76 4.45 11.21 11.49
C THR A 76 5.65 11.30 10.58
N MET A 77 5.61 12.21 9.60
CA MET A 77 6.71 12.45 8.68
C MET A 77 7.75 13.38 9.31
N THR A 78 8.95 12.85 9.52
CA THR A 78 10.13 13.59 9.97
C THR A 78 11.20 13.56 8.89
N SER A 79 12.16 14.49 8.94
CA SER A 79 13.33 14.46 8.06
C SER A 79 14.08 13.13 8.17
N SER A 80 14.31 12.65 9.40
CA SER A 80 14.95 11.37 9.65
C SER A 80 14.23 10.18 9.01
N LEU A 81 12.89 10.21 8.94
CA LEU A 81 12.12 9.16 8.31
C LEU A 81 12.23 9.22 6.77
N LEU A 82 12.25 10.42 6.19
CA LEU A 82 12.46 10.59 4.75
C LEU A 82 13.88 10.16 4.33
N ASP A 83 14.88 10.41 5.16
CA ASP A 83 16.24 9.94 4.96
C ASP A 83 16.30 8.40 5.01
N ASP A 84 15.67 7.77 6.01
CA ASP A 84 15.59 6.30 6.11
C ASP A 84 14.85 5.70 4.91
N MET A 85 13.73 6.31 4.48
CA MET A 85 13.03 5.94 3.24
C MET A 85 13.95 6.02 2.01
N THR A 86 14.72 7.09 1.88
CA THR A 86 15.67 7.26 0.77
C THR A 86 16.72 6.15 0.77
N GLN A 87 17.31 5.87 1.91
CA GLN A 87 18.38 4.88 2.05
C GLN A 87 17.86 3.47 1.76
N LYS A 88 16.76 3.06 2.41
CA LYS A 88 16.20 1.70 2.26
C LYS A 88 15.59 1.46 0.89
N LEU A 89 14.79 2.39 0.36
CA LEU A 89 14.10 2.17 -0.92
C LEU A 89 15.05 2.28 -2.13
N ARG A 90 16.17 3.00 -2.03
CA ARG A 90 17.24 2.95 -3.04
C ARG A 90 18.12 1.71 -2.90
N GLY A 91 18.38 1.27 -1.67
CA GLY A 91 19.26 0.15 -1.37
C GLY A 91 18.61 -1.22 -1.62
N GLN A 92 17.30 -1.32 -1.47
CA GLN A 92 16.56 -2.56 -1.67
C GLN A 92 15.95 -2.62 -3.06
N HIS A 93 16.19 -3.73 -3.75
CA HIS A 93 15.58 -4.02 -5.04
C HIS A 93 14.17 -4.58 -4.78
N LEU A 94 13.26 -3.76 -4.24
CA LEU A 94 11.84 -4.10 -4.26
C LEU A 94 11.48 -4.47 -5.70
N PRO A 95 11.07 -5.73 -5.96
CA PRO A 95 10.93 -6.19 -7.33
C PRO A 95 9.92 -5.33 -8.07
N ALA A 96 10.34 -4.69 -9.17
CA ALA A 96 9.45 -3.86 -9.96
C ALA A 96 8.30 -4.71 -10.57
N PRO A 97 7.07 -4.17 -10.69
CA PRO A 97 6.62 -2.93 -10.06
C PRO A 97 6.45 -3.10 -8.54
N TRP A 98 6.77 -2.04 -7.80
CA TRP A 98 6.52 -1.91 -6.36
C TRP A 98 5.75 -0.62 -6.08
N GLY A 99 5.26 -0.45 -4.86
CA GLY A 99 4.50 0.73 -4.47
C GLY A 99 4.59 1.12 -3.00
N TRP A 100 3.78 2.09 -2.60
CA TRP A 100 3.75 2.65 -1.26
C TRP A 100 2.31 2.75 -0.74
N SER A 101 2.08 2.27 0.48
CA SER A 101 0.80 2.37 1.19
C SER A 101 0.96 3.30 2.38
N SER A 102 0.29 4.46 2.31
CA SER A 102 0.51 5.62 3.17
C SER A 102 -0.55 5.79 4.25
N HIS A 103 -0.07 6.05 5.47
CA HIS A 103 -0.88 6.39 6.64
C HIS A 103 -0.50 7.76 7.24
N SER A 104 0.23 8.59 6.51
CA SER A 104 0.54 9.97 6.92
C SER A 104 -0.72 10.85 6.90
N VAL A 105 -0.70 12.04 7.51
CA VAL A 105 -1.87 12.96 7.47
C VAL A 105 -2.04 13.63 6.10
N LEU A 106 -0.91 13.94 5.44
CA LEU A 106 -0.87 14.50 4.09
C LEU A 106 -0.33 13.42 3.12
N PHE A 107 0.58 13.76 2.22
CA PHE A 107 1.08 12.82 1.20
C PHE A 107 2.57 13.05 0.88
N ASP A 108 3.34 13.60 1.82
CA ASP A 108 4.77 13.85 1.63
C ASP A 108 5.54 12.54 1.41
N ASP A 109 5.20 11.49 2.15
CA ASP A 109 5.73 10.14 1.97
C ASP A 109 5.37 9.53 0.61
N VAL A 110 4.17 9.82 0.11
CA VAL A 110 3.71 9.37 -1.21
C VAL A 110 4.53 10.02 -2.32
N VAL A 111 4.71 11.34 -2.26
CA VAL A 111 5.54 12.10 -3.22
C VAL A 111 6.98 11.58 -3.18
N HIS A 112 7.52 11.40 -1.98
CA HIS A 112 8.87 10.90 -1.78
C HIS A 112 9.05 9.49 -2.35
N ALA A 113 8.18 8.54 -2.00
CA ALA A 113 8.24 7.18 -2.52
C ALA A 113 8.10 7.12 -4.05
N THR A 114 7.22 7.97 -4.62
CA THR A 114 7.06 8.08 -6.08
C THR A 114 8.35 8.57 -6.74
N SER A 115 9.01 9.60 -6.19
CA SER A 115 10.30 10.10 -6.69
C SER A 115 11.43 9.06 -6.64
N LEU A 116 11.27 8.05 -5.79
CA LEU A 116 12.19 6.91 -5.67
C LEU A 116 11.81 5.72 -6.56
N GLY A 117 10.74 5.84 -7.36
CA GLY A 117 10.35 4.85 -8.36
C GLY A 117 9.13 3.99 -8.00
N ALA A 118 8.40 4.30 -6.93
CA ALA A 118 7.12 3.64 -6.64
C ALA A 118 6.16 3.81 -7.83
N ARG A 119 5.51 2.71 -8.24
CA ARG A 119 4.57 2.67 -9.38
C ARG A 119 3.12 2.48 -8.95
N VAL A 120 2.88 2.17 -7.69
CA VAL A 120 1.54 2.00 -7.12
C VAL A 120 1.47 2.77 -5.81
N ILE A 121 0.42 3.57 -5.64
CA ILE A 121 0.21 4.38 -4.44
C ILE A 121 -1.15 4.02 -3.84
N GLU A 122 -1.17 3.76 -2.54
CA GLU A 122 -2.39 3.59 -1.75
C GLU A 122 -2.44 4.69 -0.67
N LYS A 123 -3.59 5.34 -0.57
CA LYS A 123 -3.84 6.42 0.38
C LYS A 123 -5.30 6.41 0.85
N HIS A 124 -5.52 6.58 2.15
CA HIS A 124 -6.88 6.70 2.68
C HIS A 124 -7.54 8.00 2.25
N LEU A 125 -8.78 7.91 1.78
CA LEU A 125 -9.63 9.02 1.34
C LEU A 125 -10.82 9.15 2.30
N ARG A 126 -11.12 10.38 2.74
CA ARG A 126 -12.35 10.72 3.47
C ARG A 126 -13.23 11.64 2.65
N LEU A 127 -14.54 11.53 2.84
CA LEU A 127 -15.51 12.51 2.34
C LEU A 127 -15.92 13.47 3.45
N TYR A 128 -16.04 12.96 4.68
CA TYR A 128 -16.45 13.71 5.86
C TYR A 128 -15.45 13.56 7.00
N LYS A 129 -15.47 14.51 7.94
CA LYS A 129 -14.61 14.45 9.14
C LYS A 129 -15.03 13.36 10.13
N SER A 130 -16.26 12.87 10.01
CA SER A 130 -16.84 11.81 10.83
C SER A 130 -16.55 10.41 10.30
N ASP A 131 -15.98 10.28 9.10
CA ASP A 131 -15.66 8.98 8.53
C ASP A 131 -14.67 8.23 9.43
N ILE A 132 -14.78 6.91 9.44
CA ILE A 132 -13.78 6.05 10.09
C ILE A 132 -12.43 6.39 9.47
N GLU A 133 -11.40 6.55 10.32
CA GLU A 133 -10.04 6.90 9.88
C GLU A 133 -9.88 8.29 9.24
N ALA A 134 -10.90 9.15 9.32
CA ALA A 134 -10.86 10.49 8.74
C ALA A 134 -9.63 11.28 9.23
N ARG A 135 -9.18 11.10 10.48
CA ARG A 135 -8.07 11.88 11.06
C ARG A 135 -6.77 11.84 10.24
N TRP A 136 -6.48 10.76 9.52
CA TRP A 136 -5.29 10.61 8.68
C TRP A 136 -5.59 10.38 7.19
N SER A 137 -6.85 10.48 6.82
CA SER A 137 -7.30 10.40 5.43
C SER A 137 -7.26 11.77 4.76
N ILE A 138 -6.92 11.82 3.48
CA ILE A 138 -6.99 13.05 2.69
C ILE A 138 -8.39 13.24 2.12
N ASN A 139 -8.81 14.48 1.88
CA ASN A 139 -10.09 14.78 1.22
C ASN A 139 -9.92 14.83 -0.32
N PRO A 140 -11.02 14.92 -1.10
CA PRO A 140 -10.93 14.95 -2.57
C PRO A 140 -10.10 16.11 -3.14
N GLY A 141 -10.11 17.27 -2.48
CA GLY A 141 -9.28 18.41 -2.90
C GLY A 141 -7.78 18.12 -2.73
N GLN A 142 -7.39 17.56 -1.59
CA GLN A 142 -6.03 17.11 -1.31
C GLN A 142 -5.61 15.97 -2.24
N TRP A 143 -6.53 15.05 -2.55
CA TRP A 143 -6.30 13.97 -3.53
C TRP A 143 -5.96 14.52 -4.92
N SER A 144 -6.73 15.49 -5.41
CA SER A 144 -6.48 16.14 -6.71
C SER A 144 -5.11 16.83 -6.75
N VAL A 145 -4.70 17.49 -5.66
CA VAL A 145 -3.37 18.09 -5.55
C VAL A 145 -2.27 17.02 -5.59
N MET A 146 -2.44 15.94 -4.82
CA MET A 146 -1.51 14.81 -4.82
C MET A 146 -1.34 14.25 -6.23
N GLU A 147 -2.42 13.90 -6.93
CA GLU A 147 -2.36 13.35 -8.29
C GLU A 147 -1.63 14.27 -9.28
N ARG A 148 -1.86 15.59 -9.19
CA ARG A 148 -1.18 16.56 -10.06
C ARG A 148 0.33 16.55 -9.81
N ILE A 149 0.76 16.49 -8.55
CA ILE A 149 2.17 16.41 -8.20
C ILE A 149 2.78 15.10 -8.72
N LEU A 150 2.11 13.96 -8.49
CA LEU A 150 2.62 12.65 -8.90
C LEU A 150 2.77 12.51 -10.42
N LYS A 151 1.93 13.18 -11.22
CA LYS A 151 2.05 13.20 -12.69
C LYS A 151 3.28 13.96 -13.20
N CYS A 152 3.96 14.72 -12.34
CA CYS A 152 5.18 15.45 -12.67
C CYS A 152 6.47 14.70 -12.27
N LEU A 153 6.35 13.51 -11.66
CA LEU A 153 7.45 12.65 -11.22
C LEU A 153 7.61 11.44 -12.14
#